data_AF-A0AAN5CFL4-F1
#
_entry.id   AF-A0AAN5CFL4-F1
#
_cell.length_a   1.000
_cell.length_b   1.000
_cell.length_c   1.000
_cell.angle_alpha   90.00
_cell.angle_beta   90.00
_cell.angle_gamma   90.00
#
_symmetry.space_group_name_H-M   'P 1'
#
loop_
_entity.id
_entity.type
_entity.pdbx_description
1 polymer ?
#
loop_
_entity_poly.entity_id
_entity_poly.type
_entity_poly.pdbx_seq_one_letter_code
_entity_poly.pdbx_strand_id
1 'polypeptide(L)'
;MAKVKKSKPAKSGGSASVEAPSTTVKPVDSEGKVKKSRPNNFQRAKAIFDKIQKERQEAKEKKQQDREKREKAMDQYNKNKQKMNKALKKKNRKGQPNLGAQVAVILEKLQGKK
;
A
#
# COMPACT_ATOMS: atom_id res chain seq x y z
N MET A 1 -9.15 -41.24 6.51
CA MET A 1 -9.96 -40.57 7.56
C MET A 1 -9.02 -39.76 8.45
N ALA A 2 -9.08 -38.43 8.39
CA ALA A 2 -8.28 -37.56 9.25
C ALA A 2 -9.20 -36.51 9.89
N LYS A 3 -9.33 -36.53 11.21
CA LYS A 3 -10.06 -35.55 12.02
C LYS A 3 -9.10 -34.45 12.43
N VAL A 4 -9.39 -33.18 12.10
CA VAL A 4 -8.73 -32.02 12.74
C VAL A 4 -9.75 -30.90 13.02
N LYS A 5 -10.13 -30.86 14.30
CA LYS A 5 -10.24 -29.70 15.21
C LYS A 5 -10.96 -28.43 14.71
N LYS A 6 -12.24 -28.30 15.11
CA LYS A 6 -12.98 -27.02 15.13
C LYS A 6 -12.31 -26.03 16.10
N SER A 7 -12.01 -24.82 15.62
CA SER A 7 -11.58 -23.68 16.43
C SER A 7 -12.77 -23.04 17.15
N LYS A 8 -12.62 -22.79 18.46
CA LYS A 8 -13.57 -22.04 19.31
C LYS A 8 -13.67 -20.56 18.88
N PRO A 9 -14.84 -19.91 18.97
CA PRO A 9 -14.93 -18.45 18.85
C PRO A 9 -14.44 -17.77 20.14
N ALA A 10 -13.77 -16.63 19.96
CA ALA A 10 -13.26 -15.78 21.04
C ALA A 10 -14.40 -15.18 21.87
N LYS A 11 -14.23 -15.26 23.18
CA LYS A 11 -15.09 -14.70 24.22
C LYS A 11 -15.00 -13.17 24.14
N SER A 12 -16.04 -12.51 23.63
CA SER A 12 -16.16 -11.04 23.67
C SER A 12 -16.40 -10.60 25.11
N GLY A 13 -15.30 -10.33 25.82
CA GLY A 13 -15.32 -9.66 27.11
C GLY A 13 -15.82 -8.23 26.91
N GLY A 14 -17.01 -7.96 27.44
CA GLY A 14 -17.52 -6.61 27.56
C GLY A 14 -16.62 -5.76 28.45
N SER A 15 -16.44 -4.50 28.07
CA SER A 15 -15.99 -3.46 28.98
C SER A 15 -17.09 -2.42 29.08
N ALA A 16 -17.65 -2.36 30.28
CA ALA A 16 -18.74 -1.51 30.71
C ALA A 16 -18.57 -0.05 30.29
N SER A 17 -19.64 0.52 29.76
CA SER A 17 -19.94 1.94 29.75
C SER A 17 -20.08 2.42 31.20
N VAL A 18 -19.01 3.00 31.74
CA VAL A 18 -19.08 3.77 32.99
C VAL A 18 -19.31 5.22 32.60
N GLU A 19 -20.58 5.61 32.49
CA GLU A 19 -20.95 7.02 32.55
C GLU A 19 -20.79 7.51 33.99
N ALA A 20 -19.93 8.50 34.21
CA ALA A 20 -19.88 9.26 35.45
C ALA A 20 -20.09 10.75 35.12
N PRO A 21 -20.97 11.46 35.83
CA PRO A 21 -21.24 12.87 35.59
C PRO A 21 -20.11 13.72 36.17
N SER A 22 -19.45 14.55 35.34
CA SER A 22 -18.45 15.50 35.82
C SER A 22 -18.96 16.93 35.68
N THR A 23 -19.48 17.48 36.79
CA THR A 23 -19.64 18.93 36.98
C THR A 23 -18.26 19.58 37.04
N THR A 24 -17.66 19.84 35.88
CA THR A 24 -16.36 20.52 35.79
C THR A 24 -16.58 22.02 35.72
N VAL A 25 -16.61 22.69 36.88
CA VAL A 25 -16.46 24.15 36.97
C VAL A 25 -15.10 24.55 36.40
N LYS A 26 -15.10 25.37 35.34
CA LYS A 26 -13.88 25.80 34.66
C LYS A 26 -13.19 26.90 35.46
N PRO A 27 -11.86 26.86 35.65
CA PRO A 27 -11.13 27.92 36.34
C PRO A 27 -11.15 29.20 35.49
N VAL A 28 -11.62 30.29 36.08
CA VAL A 28 -11.61 31.64 35.47
C VAL A 28 -10.36 32.40 35.92
N ASP A 29 -9.77 33.22 35.04
CA ASP A 29 -8.72 34.18 35.40
C ASP A 29 -9.27 35.32 36.27
N SER A 30 -8.38 36.11 36.87
CA SER A 30 -8.72 37.33 37.64
C SER A 30 -9.53 38.37 36.83
N GLU A 31 -9.60 38.23 35.51
CA GLU A 31 -10.40 39.05 34.60
C GLU A 31 -11.73 38.39 34.16
N GLY A 32 -12.14 37.28 34.77
CA GLY A 32 -13.40 36.59 34.44
C GLY A 32 -13.39 35.82 33.12
N LYS A 33 -12.25 35.74 32.43
CA LYS A 33 -12.10 34.95 31.20
C LYS A 33 -11.90 33.47 31.54
N VAL A 34 -12.60 32.58 30.81
CA VAL A 34 -12.46 31.13 30.97
C VAL A 34 -11.10 30.68 30.46
N LYS A 35 -10.23 30.22 31.36
CA LYS A 35 -8.94 29.64 30.96
C LYS A 35 -9.18 28.42 30.09
N LYS A 36 -8.58 28.37 28.90
CA LYS A 36 -8.50 27.14 28.11
C LYS A 36 -7.66 26.14 28.89
N SER A 37 -8.32 25.18 29.55
CA SER A 37 -7.64 24.12 30.28
C SER A 37 -6.71 23.34 29.35
N ARG A 38 -5.52 22.98 29.85
CA ARG A 38 -4.57 22.15 29.10
C ARG A 38 -5.29 20.86 28.70
N PRO A 39 -5.11 20.36 27.46
CA PRO A 39 -5.84 19.18 27.02
C PRO A 39 -5.56 18.00 27.95
N ASN A 40 -6.63 17.29 28.32
CA ASN A 40 -6.56 16.09 29.15
C ASN A 40 -5.64 15.05 28.47
N ASN A 41 -4.97 14.20 29.26
CA ASN A 41 -4.07 13.17 28.76
C ASN A 41 -4.74 12.29 27.67
N PHE A 42 -6.01 11.94 27.86
CA PHE A 42 -6.81 11.21 26.87
C PHE A 42 -6.95 11.94 25.53
N GLN A 43 -7.19 13.25 25.55
CA GLN A 43 -7.31 14.05 24.32
C GLN A 43 -5.98 14.14 23.58
N ARG A 44 -4.85 14.22 24.32
CA ARG A 44 -3.52 14.18 23.72
C ARG A 44 -3.22 12.82 23.10
N ALA A 45 -3.53 11.73 23.81
CA ALA A 45 -3.35 10.37 23.32
C ALA A 45 -4.17 10.12 22.04
N LYS A 46 -5.43 10.57 22.00
CA LYS A 46 -6.28 10.49 20.80
C LYS A 46 -5.68 11.28 19.64
N ALA A 47 -5.23 12.51 19.87
CA ALA A 47 -4.63 13.34 18.83
C ALA A 47 -3.34 12.72 18.25
N ILE A 48 -2.52 12.07 19.09
CA ILE A 48 -1.31 11.37 18.65
C ILE A 48 -1.69 10.12 17.85
N PHE A 49 -2.67 9.34 18.31
CA PHE A 49 -3.16 8.17 17.58
C PHE A 49 -3.67 8.55 16.18
N ASP A 50 -4.50 9.59 16.10
CA ASP A 50 -5.07 10.06 14.84
C ASP A 50 -3.96 10.51 13.86
N LYS A 51 -2.88 11.14 14.37
CA LYS A 51 -1.70 11.50 13.55
C LYS A 51 -0.96 10.26 13.04
N ILE A 52 -0.67 9.30 13.91
CA ILE A 52 0.02 8.06 13.53
C ILE A 52 -0.79 7.28 12.48
N GLN A 53 -2.12 7.24 12.61
CA GLN A 53 -2.97 6.58 11.62
C GLN A 53 -2.91 7.27 10.25
N LYS A 54 -2.95 8.60 10.21
CA LYS A 54 -2.82 9.37 8.97
C LYS A 54 -1.46 9.14 8.31
N GLU A 55 -0.37 9.26 9.05
CA GLU A 55 0.98 8.99 8.54
C GLU A 55 1.10 7.57 7.99
N ARG A 56 0.49 6.58 8.67
CA ARG A 56 0.48 5.19 8.22
C ARG A 56 -0.33 5.00 6.93
N GLN A 57 -1.44 5.73 6.76
CA GLN A 57 -2.24 5.69 5.54
C GLN A 57 -1.45 6.31 4.38
N GLU A 58 -0.88 7.50 4.56
CA GLU A 58 -0.05 8.17 3.54
C GLU A 58 1.16 7.33 3.14
N ALA A 59 1.83 6.69 4.11
CA ALA A 59 2.97 5.81 3.83
C ALA A 59 2.55 4.55 3.04
N LYS A 60 1.37 3.99 3.32
CA LYS A 60 0.81 2.87 2.55
C LYS A 60 0.49 3.28 1.12
N GLU A 61 -0.15 4.43 0.93
CA GLU A 61 -0.50 4.94 -0.39
C GLU A 61 0.73 5.21 -1.24
N LYS A 62 1.75 5.88 -0.70
CA LYS A 62 3.02 6.11 -1.39
C LYS A 62 3.68 4.79 -1.79
N LYS A 63 3.76 3.83 -0.88
CA LYS A 63 4.31 2.50 -1.15
C LYS A 63 3.53 1.74 -2.22
N GLN A 64 2.21 1.85 -2.22
CA GLN A 64 1.34 1.24 -3.24
C GLN A 64 1.63 1.84 -4.61
N GLN A 65 1.67 3.17 -4.71
CA GLN A 65 1.97 3.87 -5.96
C GLN A 65 3.35 3.49 -6.51
N ASP A 66 4.38 3.42 -5.66
CA ASP A 66 5.72 3.03 -6.08
C ASP A 66 5.79 1.58 -6.54
N ARG A 67 5.06 0.68 -5.85
CA ARG A 67 4.93 -0.72 -6.25
C ARG A 67 4.26 -0.82 -7.62
N GLU A 68 3.16 -0.11 -7.84
CA GLU A 68 2.45 -0.12 -9.12
C GLU A 68 3.29 0.45 -10.26
N LYS A 69 4.03 1.54 -10.03
CA LYS A 69 4.97 2.08 -11.03
C LYS A 69 6.04 1.06 -11.40
N ARG A 70 6.63 0.41 -10.40
CA ARG A 70 7.64 -0.63 -10.61
C ARG A 70 7.08 -1.84 -11.35
N GLU A 71 5.89 -2.29 -10.96
CA GLU A 71 5.21 -3.43 -11.60
C GLU A 71 4.88 -3.11 -13.06
N LYS A 72 4.32 -1.93 -13.36
CA LYS A 72 4.06 -1.47 -14.73
C LYS A 72 5.33 -1.44 -15.57
N ALA A 73 6.44 -0.93 -15.04
CA ALA A 73 7.72 -0.90 -15.74
C ALA A 73 8.27 -2.31 -16.01
N MET A 74 8.19 -3.20 -15.00
CA MET A 74 8.65 -4.59 -15.14
C MET A 74 7.76 -5.38 -16.11
N ASP A 75 6.45 -5.16 -16.11
CA ASP A 75 5.52 -5.77 -17.04
C ASP A 75 5.77 -5.35 -18.48
N GLN A 76 6.00 -4.06 -18.72
CA GLN A 76 6.36 -3.56 -20.04
C GLN A 76 7.68 -4.18 -20.51
N TYR A 77 8.70 -4.20 -19.65
CA TYR A 77 9.98 -4.85 -19.95
C TYR A 77 9.79 -6.34 -20.27
N ASN A 78 9.05 -7.08 -19.45
CA ASN A 78 8.81 -8.51 -19.64
C ASN A 78 8.03 -8.80 -20.92
N LYS A 79 7.00 -8.00 -21.24
CA LYS A 79 6.24 -8.09 -22.50
C LYS A 79 7.16 -7.88 -23.69
N ASN A 80 8.00 -6.85 -23.68
CA ASN A 80 8.93 -6.56 -24.77
C ASN A 80 9.99 -7.67 -24.91
N LYS A 81 10.57 -8.11 -23.79
CA LYS A 81 11.50 -9.25 -23.76
C LYS A 81 10.87 -10.51 -24.33
N GLN A 82 9.63 -10.82 -23.97
CA GLN A 82 8.93 -12.00 -24.47
C GLN A 82 8.64 -11.90 -25.96
N LYS A 83 8.17 -10.74 -26.46
CA LYS A 83 7.95 -10.49 -27.90
C LYS A 83 9.24 -10.69 -28.70
N MET A 84 10.33 -10.08 -28.25
CA MET A 84 11.65 -10.22 -28.87
C MET A 84 12.10 -11.69 -28.88
N ASN A 85 12.01 -12.39 -27.74
CA ASN A 85 12.39 -13.79 -27.66
C ASN A 85 11.55 -14.68 -28.58
N LYS A 86 10.26 -14.39 -28.75
CA LYS A 86 9.39 -15.09 -29.69
C LYS A 86 9.85 -14.89 -31.14
N ALA A 87 10.21 -13.66 -31.52
CA ALA A 87 10.71 -13.34 -32.84
C ALA A 87 12.06 -14.04 -33.13
N LEU A 88 13.00 -14.02 -32.17
CA LEU A 88 14.31 -14.68 -32.31
C LEU A 88 14.20 -16.21 -32.37
N LYS A 89 13.25 -16.81 -31.64
CA LYS A 89 13.00 -18.26 -31.67
C LYS A 89 12.23 -18.72 -32.91
N LYS A 90 11.76 -17.80 -33.77
CA LYS A 90 10.99 -18.14 -34.97
C LYS A 90 11.89 -18.93 -35.94
N LYS A 91 11.40 -20.10 -36.35
CA LYS A 91 12.06 -20.99 -37.30
C LYS A 91 11.24 -21.09 -38.59
N ASN A 92 11.90 -21.41 -39.70
CA ASN A 92 11.24 -21.72 -40.97
C ASN A 92 10.67 -23.16 -40.97
N ARG A 93 9.92 -23.57 -42.00
CA ARG A 93 9.38 -24.94 -42.11
C ARG A 93 10.46 -26.03 -42.06
N LYS A 94 11.70 -25.69 -42.43
CA LYS A 94 12.88 -26.57 -42.38
C LYS A 94 13.59 -26.54 -41.02
N GLY A 95 13.05 -25.85 -40.01
CA GLY A 95 13.60 -25.78 -38.66
C GLY A 95 14.78 -24.82 -38.47
N GLN A 96 15.24 -24.14 -39.51
CA GLN A 96 16.32 -23.16 -39.42
C GLN A 96 15.81 -21.82 -38.85
N PRO A 97 16.68 -21.03 -38.19
CA PRO A 97 16.30 -19.71 -37.71
C PRO A 97 15.85 -18.77 -38.83
N ASN A 98 14.81 -17.98 -38.59
CA ASN A 98 14.32 -17.02 -39.57
C ASN A 98 15.13 -15.71 -39.50
N LEU A 99 15.99 -15.47 -40.50
CA LEU A 99 16.84 -14.28 -40.58
C LEU A 99 16.03 -12.98 -40.56
N GLY A 100 14.94 -12.90 -41.32
CA GLY A 100 14.10 -11.69 -41.38
C GLY A 100 13.51 -11.32 -40.01
N ALA A 101 13.11 -12.32 -39.22
CA ALA A 101 12.62 -12.08 -37.86
C ALA A 101 13.73 -11.59 -36.91
N GLN A 102 14.97 -12.05 -37.09
CA GLN A 102 16.12 -11.59 -36.30
C GLN A 102 16.52 -10.16 -36.68
N VAL A 103 16.56 -9.86 -37.98
CA VAL A 103 16.87 -8.51 -38.48
C VAL A 103 15.85 -7.49 -37.98
N ALA A 104 14.56 -7.81 -37.98
CA ALA A 104 13.52 -6.93 -37.43
C ALA A 104 13.78 -6.57 -35.95
N VAL A 105 14.15 -7.55 -35.12
CA VAL A 105 14.51 -7.32 -33.70
C VAL A 105 15.74 -6.42 -33.58
N ILE A 106 16.75 -6.61 -34.43
CA ILE A 106 17.96 -5.79 -34.42
C ILE A 106 17.64 -4.35 -34.80
N LEU A 107 16.82 -4.15 -35.83
CA LEU A 107 16.35 -2.83 -36.25
C LEU A 107 15.56 -2.11 -35.14
N GLU A 108 14.64 -2.81 -34.47
CA GLU A 108 13.89 -2.27 -33.33
C GLU A 108 14.84 -1.78 -32.22
N LYS A 109 15.92 -2.52 -31.92
CA LYS A 109 16.92 -2.11 -30.94
C LYS A 109 17.78 -0.92 -31.39
N LEU A 110 18.08 -0.80 -32.69
CA LEU A 110 18.86 0.32 -33.21
C LEU A 110 18.02 1.60 -33.24
N GLN A 111 16.75 1.50 -33.61
CA GLN A 111 15.83 2.62 -33.69
C GLN A 111 15.35 3.07 -32.30
N GLY A 112 15.08 2.15 -31.39
CA GLY A 112 14.63 2.43 -30.02
C GLY A 112 15.72 2.83 -29.03
N LYS A 113 16.99 2.90 -29.46
CA LYS A 113 18.12 3.42 -28.66
C LYS A 113 18.40 4.91 -28.88
N LYS A 114 17.50 5.62 -29.60
CA LYS A 114 17.53 7.07 -29.72
C LYS A 114 16.80 7.74 -28.56
#